data_AF-A0A5C0VIB0-F1
#
_entry.id   AF-A0A5C0VIB0-F1
#
_cell.length_a   1.000
_cell.length_b   1.000
_cell.length_c   1.000
_cell.angle_alpha   90.00
_cell.angle_beta   90.00
_cell.angle_gamma   90.00
#
_symmetry.space_group_name_H-M   'P 1'
#
loop_
_entity.id
_entity.type
_entity.pdbx_description
1 polymer ?
#
loop_
_entity_poly.entity_id
_entity_poly.type
_entity_poly.pdbx_seq_one_letter_code
_entity_poly.pdbx_strand_id
1 'polypeptide(L)'
;MIEVKKVIAQEELEKVFAIRKEVFVVEQNCPPELEWENEDISHHFLALLNAEPAGACRWRKTDKGYKLERFAVLKSCRGKGVAQAMLKTVLADLPKDAEYVYLHAQITAMGLYQKFNFQAVGDIFEEAGIQHYKMVLNK
;
A
#
# COMPACT_ATOMS: atom_id res chain seq x y z
N MET A 1 -8.36 -5.40 -17.98
CA MET A 1 -7.12 -6.07 -17.53
C MET A 1 -6.47 -5.25 -16.44
N ILE A 2 -5.96 -5.89 -15.38
CA ILE A 2 -5.21 -5.21 -14.32
C ILE A 2 -3.74 -5.56 -14.49
N GLU A 3 -2.89 -4.54 -14.51
CA GLU A 3 -1.44 -4.67 -14.54
C GLU A 3 -0.87 -3.94 -13.32
N VAL A 4 0.16 -4.50 -12.69
CA VAL A 4 0.87 -3.83 -11.60
C VAL A 4 2.35 -3.94 -11.88
N LYS A 5 3.03 -2.80 -11.90
CA LYS A 5 4.46 -2.71 -12.18
C LYS A 5 5.19 -1.95 -11.10
N LYS A 6 6.41 -2.37 -10.81
CA LYS A 6 7.37 -1.62 -10.00
C LYS A 6 7.87 -0.45 -10.82
N VAL A 7 7.90 0.74 -10.23
CA VAL A 7 8.24 1.99 -10.96
C VAL A 7 9.44 2.67 -10.32
N ILE A 8 10.31 3.19 -11.19
CA ILE A 8 11.49 3.99 -10.82
C ILE A 8 11.60 5.27 -11.66
N ALA A 9 10.95 5.30 -12.82
CA ALA A 9 10.96 6.47 -13.70
C ALA A 9 10.15 7.61 -13.07
N GLN A 10 10.70 8.82 -13.14
CA GLN A 10 10.11 10.02 -12.52
C GLN A 10 8.65 10.24 -12.95
N GLU A 11 8.35 10.12 -14.25
CA GLU A 11 7.00 10.30 -14.80
C GLU A 11 5.97 9.29 -14.24
N GLU A 12 6.41 8.10 -13.86
CA GLU A 12 5.55 7.08 -13.26
C GLU A 12 5.40 7.26 -11.75
N LEU A 13 6.46 7.72 -11.08
CA LEU A 13 6.41 8.11 -9.67
C LEU A 13 5.45 9.28 -9.47
N GLU A 14 5.41 10.23 -10.38
CA GLU A 14 4.43 11.33 -10.36
C GLU A 14 2.98 10.80 -10.39
N LYS A 15 2.71 9.75 -11.17
CA LYS A 15 1.38 9.09 -11.18
C LYS A 15 1.09 8.38 -9.85
N VAL A 16 2.08 7.71 -9.27
CA VAL A 16 1.98 7.09 -7.93
C VAL A 16 1.63 8.14 -6.88
N PHE A 17 2.35 9.26 -6.86
CA PHE A 17 2.13 10.34 -5.90
C PHE A 17 0.79 11.04 -6.13
N ALA A 18 0.38 11.26 -7.38
CA ALA A 18 -0.94 11.82 -7.69
C ALA A 18 -2.09 10.97 -7.14
N ILE A 19 -2.04 9.64 -7.32
CA ILE A 19 -3.04 8.72 -6.77
C ILE A 19 -3.05 8.76 -5.24
N ARG A 20 -1.87 8.72 -4.62
CA ARG A 20 -1.74 8.77 -3.15
C ARG A 20 -2.28 10.07 -2.58
N LYS A 21 -1.98 11.20 -3.21
CA LYS A 21 -2.54 12.51 -2.83
C LYS A 21 -4.06 12.51 -2.93
N GLU A 22 -4.64 12.03 -4.03
CA GLU A 22 -6.09 11.97 -4.20
C GLU A 22 -6.76 11.12 -3.11
N VAL A 23 -6.18 9.95 -2.79
CA VAL A 23 -6.78 9.04 -1.81
C VAL A 23 -6.52 9.46 -0.36
N PHE A 24 -5.27 9.75 0.01
CA PHE A 24 -4.94 10.02 1.41
C PHE A 24 -5.21 11.46 1.79
N VAL A 25 -4.78 12.43 0.98
CA VAL A 25 -4.90 13.85 1.32
C VAL A 25 -6.31 14.37 1.01
N VAL A 26 -6.79 14.17 -0.22
CA VAL A 26 -8.08 14.75 -0.65
C VAL A 26 -9.26 13.97 -0.09
N GLU A 27 -9.29 12.65 -0.26
CA GLU A 27 -10.43 11.84 0.18
C GLU A 27 -10.42 11.55 1.68
N GLN A 28 -9.27 11.19 2.25
CA GLN A 28 -9.16 10.78 3.65
C GLN A 28 -8.75 11.91 4.60
N ASN A 29 -8.49 13.12 4.10
CA ASN A 29 -8.07 14.29 4.89
C ASN A 29 -6.79 14.04 5.72
N CYS A 30 -5.90 13.18 5.25
CA CYS A 30 -4.57 13.01 5.84
C CYS A 30 -3.76 14.31 5.66
N PRO A 31 -3.07 14.80 6.70
CA PRO A 31 -2.19 15.96 6.56
C PRO A 31 -1.15 15.74 5.44
N PRO A 32 -1.04 16.64 4.46
CA PRO A 32 -0.13 16.47 3.32
C PRO A 32 1.32 16.20 3.71
N GLU A 33 1.78 16.78 4.81
CA GLU A 33 3.13 16.61 5.36
C GLU A 33 3.43 15.20 5.85
N LEU A 34 2.41 14.42 6.25
CA LEU A 34 2.57 13.03 6.70
C LEU A 34 2.53 12.03 5.53
N GLU A 35 2.14 12.47 4.34
CA GLU A 35 2.05 11.57 3.19
C GLU A 35 3.43 11.23 2.63
N TRP A 36 4.33 12.22 2.59
CA TRP A 36 5.63 12.15 1.92
C TRP A 36 6.75 11.82 2.91
N GLU A 37 6.95 10.53 3.17
CA GLU A 37 7.97 10.06 4.10
C GLU A 37 8.68 8.82 3.56
N ASN A 38 10.01 8.78 3.62
CA ASN A 38 10.82 7.62 3.23
C ASN A 38 10.68 7.19 1.77
N GLU A 39 10.39 8.13 0.85
CA GLU A 39 10.12 7.81 -0.56
C GLU A 39 11.36 7.27 -1.31
N ASP A 40 12.55 7.75 -0.93
CA ASP A 40 13.86 7.42 -1.49
C ASP A 40 14.32 5.99 -1.16
N ILE A 41 13.90 5.46 0.00
CA ILE A 41 14.20 4.09 0.43
C ILE A 41 13.06 3.09 0.15
N SER A 42 11.99 3.55 -0.50
CA SER A 42 10.81 2.75 -0.78
C SER A 42 10.80 2.21 -2.20
N HIS A 43 10.21 1.02 -2.37
CA HIS A 43 9.91 0.43 -3.66
C HIS A 43 8.45 0.70 -4.03
N HIS A 44 8.24 1.48 -5.08
CA HIS A 44 6.92 1.96 -5.50
C HIS A 44 6.32 1.10 -6.60
N PHE A 45 5.00 0.99 -6.59
CA PHE A 45 4.23 0.24 -7.58
C PHE A 45 3.06 1.07 -8.07
N LEU A 46 2.84 1.02 -9.38
CA LEU A 46 1.69 1.59 -10.05
C LEU A 46 0.81 0.46 -10.58
N ALA A 47 -0.48 0.51 -10.23
CA ALA A 47 -1.50 -0.36 -10.79
C ALA A 47 -2.26 0.36 -11.90
N LEU A 48 -2.38 -0.30 -13.04
CA LEU A 48 -3.18 0.13 -14.18
C LEU A 48 -4.43 -0.76 -14.30
N LEU A 49 -5.58 -0.14 -14.56
CA LEU A 49 -6.81 -0.82 -14.95
C LEU A 49 -7.15 -0.39 -16.37
N ASN A 50 -7.06 -1.32 -17.33
CA ASN A 50 -7.24 -1.05 -18.76
C ASN A 50 -6.29 0.07 -19.25
N ALA A 51 -5.00 -0.05 -18.92
CA ALA A 51 -3.94 0.91 -19.21
C ALA A 51 -4.02 2.27 -18.49
N GLU A 52 -5.08 2.53 -17.72
CA GLU A 52 -5.24 3.77 -16.95
C GLU A 52 -4.78 3.63 -15.49
N PRO A 53 -4.12 4.65 -14.90
CA PRO A 53 -3.74 4.64 -13.48
C PRO A 53 -4.95 4.41 -12.56
N ALA A 54 -4.84 3.42 -11.67
CA ALA A 54 -5.97 2.96 -10.85
C ALA A 54 -5.61 2.81 -9.36
N GLY A 55 -4.35 2.54 -9.05
CA GLY A 55 -3.88 2.40 -7.68
C GLY A 55 -2.38 2.55 -7.57
N ALA A 56 -1.92 2.78 -6.34
CA ALA A 56 -0.52 2.86 -6.00
C ALA A 56 -0.27 2.18 -4.65
N CYS A 57 0.92 1.64 -4.47
CA CYS A 57 1.39 1.13 -3.18
C CYS A 57 2.91 1.10 -3.13
N ARG A 58 3.45 0.82 -1.94
CA ARG A 58 4.88 0.63 -1.78
C ARG A 58 5.20 -0.40 -0.71
N TRP A 59 6.45 -0.83 -0.69
CA TRP A 59 7.05 -1.44 0.48
C TRP A 59 8.42 -0.83 0.77
N ARG A 60 8.86 -0.89 2.02
CA ARG A 60 10.23 -0.51 2.42
C ARG A 60 10.79 -1.45 3.47
N LYS A 61 12.11 -1.51 3.58
CA LYS A 61 12.80 -2.19 4.68
C LYS A 61 12.88 -1.26 5.89
N THR A 62 12.69 -1.82 7.07
CA THR A 62 12.77 -1.16 8.38
C THR A 62 13.68 -1.97 9.29
N ASP A 63 14.00 -1.43 10.47
CA ASP A 63 14.68 -2.16 11.55
C ASP A 63 13.90 -3.42 12.01
N LYS A 64 12.57 -3.40 11.89
CA LYS A 64 11.69 -4.50 12.29
C LYS A 64 11.50 -5.56 11.22
N GLY A 65 11.75 -5.24 9.94
CA GLY A 65 11.47 -6.09 8.79
C GLY A 65 10.89 -5.30 7.61
N TYR A 66 10.05 -5.93 6.81
CA TYR A 66 9.52 -5.35 5.56
C TYR A 66 8.12 -4.79 5.77
N LYS A 67 7.97 -3.46 5.69
CA LYS A 67 6.69 -2.78 5.90
C LYS A 67 6.00 -2.51 4.57
N LEU A 68 4.78 -2.99 4.42
CA LEU A 68 3.89 -2.67 3.29
C LEU A 68 3.07 -1.43 3.64
N GLU A 69 3.03 -0.43 2.76
CA GLU A 69 2.44 0.87 3.07
C GLU A 69 1.78 1.52 1.85
N ARG A 70 1.00 2.59 2.11
CA ARG A 70 0.45 3.50 1.10
C ARG A 70 -0.39 2.80 0.02
N PHE A 71 -1.15 1.76 0.38
CA PHE A 71 -2.09 1.09 -0.53
C PHE A 71 -3.28 2.00 -0.82
N ALA A 72 -3.24 2.68 -1.96
CA ALA A 72 -4.25 3.61 -2.44
C ALA A 72 -4.92 3.07 -3.71
N VAL A 73 -6.25 3.05 -3.74
CA VAL A 73 -7.03 2.76 -4.95
C VAL A 73 -8.03 3.87 -5.16
N LEU A 74 -8.00 4.46 -6.36
CA LEU A 74 -8.94 5.50 -6.76
C LEU A 74 -10.38 5.00 -6.59
N LYS A 75 -11.26 5.87 -6.08
CA LYS A 75 -12.65 5.53 -5.75
C LYS A 75 -13.39 4.84 -6.91
N SER A 76 -13.20 5.32 -8.14
CA SER A 76 -13.78 4.76 -9.38
C SER A 76 -13.24 3.38 -9.77
N CYS A 77 -12.15 2.92 -9.16
CA CYS A 77 -11.47 1.66 -9.45
C CYS A 77 -11.65 0.61 -8.33
N ARG A 78 -12.31 0.97 -7.23
CA ARG A 78 -12.58 0.04 -6.10
C ARG A 78 -13.57 -1.06 -6.48
N GLY A 79 -13.50 -2.19 -5.78
CA GLY A 79 -14.32 -3.37 -6.06
C GLY A 79 -13.93 -4.15 -7.32
N LYS A 80 -12.93 -3.67 -8.08
CA LYS A 80 -12.49 -4.30 -9.34
C LYS A 80 -11.26 -5.20 -9.19
N GLY A 81 -10.79 -5.46 -7.97
CA GLY A 81 -9.62 -6.32 -7.71
C GLY A 81 -8.25 -5.64 -7.74
N VAL A 82 -8.18 -4.31 -7.92
CA VAL A 82 -6.90 -3.56 -8.01
C VAL A 82 -6.03 -3.73 -6.77
N ALA A 83 -6.60 -3.58 -5.57
CA ALA A 83 -5.84 -3.73 -4.32
C ALA A 83 -5.30 -5.16 -4.13
N GLN A 84 -6.05 -6.17 -4.55
CA GLN A 84 -5.64 -7.57 -4.53
C GLN A 84 -4.47 -7.83 -5.47
N ALA A 85 -4.52 -7.27 -6.68
CA ALA A 85 -3.42 -7.36 -7.65
C ALA A 85 -2.15 -6.68 -7.11
N MET A 86 -2.28 -5.49 -6.53
CA MET A 86 -1.16 -4.77 -5.91
C MET A 86 -0.51 -5.58 -4.79
N LEU A 87 -1.31 -6.11 -3.85
CA LEU A 87 -0.79 -6.90 -2.73
C LEU A 87 -0.07 -8.16 -3.21
N LYS A 88 -0.62 -8.86 -4.21
CA LYS A 88 0.02 -10.03 -4.81
C LYS A 88 1.38 -9.68 -5.43
N THR A 89 1.45 -8.60 -6.20
CA THR A 89 2.71 -8.16 -6.84
C THR A 89 3.74 -7.72 -5.82
N VAL A 90 3.34 -6.96 -4.80
CA VAL A 90 4.22 -6.52 -3.71
C VAL A 90 4.80 -7.72 -2.97
N LEU A 91 3.98 -8.71 -2.60
CA LEU A 91 4.45 -9.91 -1.91
C LEU A 91 5.42 -10.74 -2.76
N ALA A 92 5.24 -10.75 -4.09
CA ALA A 92 6.14 -11.44 -5.01
C ALA A 92 7.47 -10.69 -5.25
N ASP A 93 7.49 -9.36 -5.10
CA ASP A 93 8.70 -8.54 -5.22
C ASP A 93 9.56 -8.52 -3.96
N LEU A 94 9.00 -8.92 -2.81
CA LEU A 94 9.75 -8.95 -1.56
C LEU A 94 10.99 -9.87 -1.66
N PRO A 95 12.11 -9.48 -1.05
CA PRO A 95 13.30 -10.32 -0.96
C PRO A 95 13.02 -11.70 -0.34
N LYS A 96 13.85 -12.68 -0.69
CA LYS A 96 13.71 -14.06 -0.17
C LYS A 96 13.91 -14.15 1.34
N ASP A 97 14.68 -13.22 1.93
CA ASP A 97 14.93 -13.09 3.37
C ASP A 97 13.83 -12.28 4.10
N ALA A 98 12.72 -11.94 3.42
CA ALA A 98 11.59 -11.26 4.05
C ALA A 98 10.78 -12.21 4.93
N GLU A 99 11.34 -12.53 6.11
CA GLU A 99 10.73 -13.36 7.16
C GLU A 99 9.66 -12.58 7.94
N TYR A 100 9.91 -11.31 8.24
CA TYR A 100 8.95 -10.43 8.90
C TYR A 100 8.37 -9.42 7.93
N VAL A 101 7.09 -9.60 7.58
CA VAL A 101 6.33 -8.68 6.72
C VAL A 101 5.13 -8.16 7.50
N TYR A 102 4.96 -6.85 7.54
CA TYR A 102 3.89 -6.23 8.31
C TYR A 102 3.34 -4.98 7.65
N LEU A 103 2.19 -4.53 8.14
CA LEU A 103 1.54 -3.31 7.70
C LEU A 103 0.64 -2.75 8.80
N HIS A 104 0.26 -1.49 8.64
CA HIS A 104 -0.78 -0.86 9.43
C HIS A 104 -2.03 -0.84 8.56
N ALA A 105 -3.00 -1.72 8.83
CA ALA A 105 -4.22 -1.83 8.05
C ALA A 105 -5.28 -0.89 8.64
N GLN A 106 -5.85 -0.02 7.80
CA GLN A 106 -7.13 0.61 8.14
C GLN A 106 -8.16 -0.49 8.41
N ILE A 107 -9.04 -0.29 9.39
CA ILE A 107 -10.06 -1.31 9.79
C ILE A 107 -10.84 -1.80 8.56
N THR A 108 -11.21 -0.88 7.67
CA THR A 108 -11.97 -1.16 6.43
C THR A 108 -11.20 -2.01 5.42
N ALA A 109 -9.86 -2.00 5.48
CA ALA A 109 -8.99 -2.75 4.58
C ALA A 109 -8.52 -4.10 5.16
N MET A 110 -8.74 -4.38 6.45
CA MET A 110 -8.29 -5.62 7.10
C MET A 110 -8.74 -6.89 6.36
N GLY A 111 -9.98 -6.91 5.88
CA GLY A 111 -10.54 -8.06 5.15
C GLY A 111 -9.81 -8.38 3.84
N LEU A 112 -9.13 -7.42 3.22
CA LEU A 112 -8.23 -7.68 2.10
C LEU A 112 -7.00 -8.45 2.57
N TYR A 113 -6.32 -7.95 3.60
CA TYR A 113 -5.07 -8.52 4.08
C TYR A 113 -5.26 -9.91 4.71
N GLN A 114 -6.39 -10.15 5.38
CA GLN A 114 -6.75 -11.48 5.92
C GLN A 114 -6.81 -12.56 4.83
N LYS A 115 -7.27 -12.22 3.61
CA LYS A 115 -7.29 -13.17 2.48
C LYS A 115 -5.90 -13.58 2.01
N PHE A 116 -4.87 -12.83 2.41
CA PHE A 116 -3.47 -13.11 2.16
C PHE A 116 -2.75 -13.60 3.43
N ASN A 117 -3.49 -14.14 4.39
CA ASN A 117 -2.98 -14.71 5.65
C ASN A 117 -2.31 -13.71 6.61
N PHE A 118 -2.55 -12.40 6.42
CA PHE A 118 -2.17 -11.43 7.44
C PHE A 118 -3.07 -11.57 8.67
N GLN A 119 -2.46 -11.51 9.85
CA GLN A 119 -3.13 -11.60 11.15
C GLN A 119 -2.94 -10.30 11.92
N ALA A 120 -4.02 -9.80 12.54
CA ALA A 120 -3.94 -8.63 13.41
C ALA A 120 -3.19 -8.96 14.70
N VAL A 121 -2.34 -8.05 15.14
CA VAL A 121 -1.54 -8.19 16.36
C VAL A 121 -1.58 -6.91 17.19
N GLY A 122 -1.69 -7.07 18.50
CA GLY A 122 -1.79 -5.95 19.44
C GLY A 122 -3.13 -5.21 19.36
N ASP A 123 -3.14 -4.00 19.90
CA ASP A 123 -4.34 -3.17 19.99
C ASP A 123 -4.52 -2.29 18.76
N ILE A 124 -5.74 -1.79 18.61
CA ILE A 124 -6.08 -0.73 17.68
C ILE A 124 -5.31 0.56 18.03
N PHE A 125 -4.86 1.30 17.03
CA PHE A 125 -4.21 2.60 17.23
C PHE A 125 -4.58 3.58 16.13
N GLU A 126 -4.34 4.86 16.38
CA GLU A 126 -4.61 5.92 15.43
C GLU A 126 -3.35 6.35 14.69
N GLU A 127 -3.44 6.51 13.37
CA GLU A 127 -2.40 7.08 12.51
C GLU A 127 -3.08 8.05 11.52
N ALA A 128 -2.64 9.31 11.52
CA ALA A 128 -3.24 10.39 10.73
C ALA A 128 -4.77 10.54 10.89
N GLY A 129 -5.28 10.39 12.12
CA GLY A 129 -6.72 10.49 12.41
C GLY A 129 -7.55 9.28 11.99
N ILE A 130 -6.91 8.20 11.53
CA ILE A 130 -7.57 6.98 11.06
C ILE A 130 -7.17 5.80 11.95
N GLN A 131 -8.16 4.99 12.30
CA GLN A 131 -7.96 3.80 13.13
C GLN A 131 -7.37 2.64 12.32
N HIS A 132 -6.32 2.03 12.87
CA HIS A 132 -5.55 0.96 12.26
C HIS A 132 -5.34 -0.21 13.22
N TYR A 133 -5.16 -1.40 12.65
CA TYR A 133 -4.52 -2.53 13.31
C TYR A 133 -3.17 -2.83 12.67
N LYS A 134 -2.18 -3.17 13.49
CA LYS A 134 -0.96 -3.77 12.97
C LYS A 134 -1.32 -5.19 12.50
N MET A 135 -0.94 -5.53 11.28
CA MET A 135 -1.10 -6.88 10.75
C MET A 135 0.24 -7.43 10.29
N VAL A 136 0.48 -8.70 10.55
CA VAL A 136 1.71 -9.43 10.20
C VAL A 136 1.38 -10.62 9.31
N LEU A 137 2.24 -10.89 8.33
CA LEU A 137 2.18 -12.12 7.55
C LEU A 137 3.10 -13.15 8.20
N ASN A 138 2.51 -14.24 8.68
CA ASN A 138 3.28 -15.38 9.16
C ASN A 138 3.68 -16.21 7.94
N LYS A 139 4.97 -16.20 7.59
CA LYS A 139 5.55 -17.07 6.56
C LYS A 139 6.07 -18.36 7.17
#